data_AF-A0A969Z7B8-F1
#
_entry.id   AF-A0A969Z7B8-F1
#
_cell.length_a   1.000
_cell.length_b   1.000
_cell.length_c   1.000
_cell.angle_alpha   90.00
_cell.angle_beta   90.00
_cell.angle_gamma   90.00
#
_symmetry.space_group_name_H-M   'P 1'
#
loop_
_entity.id
_entity.type
_entity.pdbx_description
1 polymer ?
#
loop_
_entity_poly.entity_id
_entity_poly.type
_entity_poly.pdbx_seq_one_letter_code
_entity_poly.pdbx_strand_id
1 'polypeptide(L)'
;MKKRNGFTTIELIITITLTLVIMGFLLEILFILKEIYVSNGIRTELLIKQALISHKINQDFTNYEVENIINCLDEEDECIEISFKDGPTKKLSIDRNENILKYGDFVTKLVDNSKFGEPIATSETIIGVPHVFNDTIIQIKIPITYPTYDEDFGINIIYQYNSTIISTIDDNFSF
;
A
#
# COMPACT_ATOMS: atom_id res chain seq x y z
N MET A 1 77.97 -0.05 10.26
CA MET A 1 77.04 0.82 11.02
C MET A 1 75.61 0.35 10.78
N LYS A 2 74.85 0.03 11.84
CA LYS A 2 73.45 -0.43 11.72
C LYS A 2 72.53 0.80 11.73
N LYS A 3 71.90 1.10 10.58
CA LYS A 3 70.98 2.23 10.40
C LYS A 3 69.70 1.98 11.24
N ARG A 4 69.45 2.79 12.27
CA ARG A 4 68.19 2.72 13.06
C ARG A 4 67.14 3.58 12.34
N ASN A 5 66.32 2.95 11.51
CA ASN A 5 65.19 3.61 10.83
C ASN A 5 64.00 3.72 11.81
N GLY A 6 64.13 4.54 12.86
CA GLY A 6 63.06 4.77 13.82
C GLY A 6 62.01 5.72 13.25
N PHE A 7 60.74 5.35 13.40
CA PHE A 7 59.59 6.19 13.02
C PHE A 7 59.55 7.45 13.88
N THR A 8 59.31 8.62 13.28
CA THR A 8 59.24 9.87 14.05
C THR A 8 57.88 10.01 14.74
N THR A 9 57.86 10.65 15.93
CA THR A 9 56.61 10.90 16.67
C THR A 9 55.63 11.77 15.87
N ILE A 10 56.15 12.65 15.02
CA ILE A 10 55.35 13.52 14.14
C ILE A 10 54.65 12.68 13.04
N GLU A 11 55.37 11.77 12.38
CA GLU A 11 54.75 10.84 11.42
C GLU A 11 53.68 9.96 12.07
N LEU A 12 53.88 9.57 13.34
CA LEU A 12 52.89 8.78 14.09
C LEU A 12 51.61 9.57 14.33
N ILE A 13 51.72 10.84 14.73
CA ILE A 13 50.56 11.70 14.94
C ILE A 13 49.80 11.90 13.62
N ILE A 14 50.52 12.20 12.53
CA ILE A 14 49.91 12.42 11.21
C ILE A 14 49.20 11.16 10.69
N THR A 15 49.78 9.98 10.87
CA THR A 15 49.16 8.73 10.41
C THR A 15 47.93 8.36 11.24
N ILE A 16 47.96 8.57 12.56
CA ILE A 16 46.79 8.34 13.42
C ILE A 16 45.66 9.33 13.08
N THR A 17 45.97 10.62 12.92
CA THR A 17 44.93 11.62 12.59
C THR A 17 44.33 11.36 11.21
N LEU A 18 45.14 11.03 10.21
CA LEU A 18 44.66 10.66 8.87
C LEU A 18 43.73 9.44 8.96
N THR A 19 44.12 8.41 9.73
CA THR A 19 43.33 7.19 9.89
C THR A 19 41.98 7.46 10.55
N LEU A 20 41.95 8.31 11.59
CA LEU A 20 40.70 8.68 12.27
C LEU A 20 39.75 9.47 11.36
N VAL A 21 40.29 10.39 10.54
CA VAL A 21 39.50 11.15 9.56
C VAL A 21 38.87 10.21 8.53
N ILE A 22 39.66 9.29 7.97
CA ILE A 22 39.16 8.28 7.01
C ILE A 22 38.09 7.40 7.67
N MET A 23 38.32 6.97 8.91
CA MET A 23 37.36 6.15 9.65
C MET A 23 36.04 6.88 9.91
N GLY A 24 36.09 8.18 10.19
CA GLY A 24 34.90 9.03 10.32
C GLY A 24 34.07 9.07 9.04
N PHE A 25 34.72 9.30 7.89
CA PHE A 25 34.03 9.29 6.59
C PHE A 25 33.43 7.93 6.25
N LEU A 26 34.14 6.83 6.55
CA LEU A 26 33.61 5.49 6.32
C LEU A 26 32.36 5.22 7.17
N LEU A 27 32.34 5.70 8.42
CA LEU A 27 31.19 5.56 9.31
C LEU A 27 29.98 6.36 8.79
N GLU A 28 30.20 7.57 8.31
CA GLU A 28 29.16 8.41 7.71
C GLU A 28 28.52 7.73 6.49
N ILE A 29 29.34 7.19 5.58
CA ILE A 29 28.87 6.42 4.42
C ILE A 29 28.04 5.21 4.85
N LEU A 30 28.47 4.49 5.89
CA LEU A 30 27.71 3.34 6.41
C LEU A 30 26.33 3.73 6.94
N PHE A 31 26.22 4.87 7.64
CA PHE A 31 24.94 5.36 8.13
C PHE A 31 24.01 5.74 6.98
N ILE A 32 24.52 6.46 5.97
CA ILE A 32 23.75 6.84 4.78
C ILE A 32 23.24 5.59 4.05
N LEU A 33 24.11 4.59 3.83
CA LEU A 33 23.72 3.35 3.16
C LEU A 33 22.65 2.58 3.94
N LYS A 34 22.78 2.50 5.27
CA LYS A 34 21.80 1.84 6.13
C LYS A 34 20.45 2.53 6.04
N GLU A 35 20.43 3.86 6.10
CA GLU A 35 19.20 4.64 6.00
C GLU A 35 18.51 4.44 4.65
N ILE A 36 19.26 4.54 3.56
CA ILE A 36 18.73 4.32 2.20
C ILE A 36 18.16 2.91 2.07
N TYR A 37 18.85 1.89 2.57
CA TYR A 37 18.42 0.50 2.45
C TYR A 37 17.13 0.23 3.25
N VAL A 38 17.07 0.71 4.50
CA VAL A 38 15.88 0.54 5.35
C VAL A 38 14.71 1.32 4.78
N SER A 39 14.92 2.58 4.41
CA SER A 39 13.88 3.45 3.86
C SER A 39 13.32 2.87 2.56
N ASN A 40 14.18 2.56 1.58
CA ASN A 40 13.75 1.97 0.31
C ASN A 40 13.13 0.59 0.49
N GLY A 41 13.60 -0.20 1.45
CA GLY A 41 13.01 -1.50 1.79
C GLY A 41 11.56 -1.37 2.21
N ILE A 42 11.26 -0.46 3.14
CA ILE A 42 9.90 -0.18 3.63
C ILE A 42 9.00 0.30 2.49
N ARG A 43 9.47 1.24 1.67
CA ARG A 43 8.72 1.74 0.52
C ARG A 43 8.40 0.62 -0.47
N THR A 44 9.39 -0.20 -0.80
CA THR A 44 9.24 -1.33 -1.72
C THR A 44 8.24 -2.34 -1.17
N GLU A 45 8.32 -2.66 0.12
CA GLU A 45 7.40 -3.59 0.76
C GLU A 45 5.95 -3.07 0.73
N LEU A 46 5.72 -1.79 1.03
CA LEU A 46 4.39 -1.16 0.95
C LEU A 46 3.83 -1.21 -0.47
N LEU A 47 4.64 -0.86 -1.48
CA LEU A 47 4.25 -0.91 -2.89
C LEU A 47 3.94 -2.34 -3.36
N ILE A 48 4.70 -3.34 -2.91
CA ILE A 48 4.42 -4.74 -3.23
C ILE A 48 3.08 -5.17 -2.65
N LYS A 49 2.80 -4.83 -1.38
CA LYS A 49 1.52 -5.15 -0.73
C LYS A 49 0.34 -4.52 -1.46
N GLN A 50 0.47 -3.22 -1.80
CA GLN A 50 -0.50 -2.49 -2.60
C GLN A 50 -0.75 -3.19 -3.95
N ALA A 51 0.31 -3.52 -4.68
CA ALA A 51 0.20 -4.16 -5.99
C ALA A 51 -0.48 -5.53 -5.89
N LEU A 52 -0.13 -6.35 -4.90
CA LEU A 52 -0.71 -7.68 -4.73
C LEU A 52 -2.21 -7.64 -4.44
N ILE A 53 -2.63 -6.76 -3.52
CA ILE A 53 -4.05 -6.67 -3.17
C ILE A 53 -4.88 -6.02 -4.28
N SER A 54 -4.36 -4.97 -4.92
CA SER A 54 -5.00 -4.37 -6.09
C SER A 54 -5.12 -5.37 -7.24
N HIS A 55 -4.09 -6.18 -7.48
CA HIS A 55 -4.14 -7.22 -8.50
C HIS A 55 -5.24 -8.25 -8.21
N LYS A 56 -5.34 -8.72 -6.96
CA LYS A 56 -6.35 -9.70 -6.53
C LYS A 56 -7.77 -9.16 -6.70
N ILE A 57 -8.03 -7.93 -6.26
CA ILE A 57 -9.36 -7.32 -6.39
C ILE A 57 -9.70 -7.08 -7.87
N ASN A 58 -8.77 -6.54 -8.67
CA ASN A 58 -9.00 -6.33 -10.10
C ASN A 58 -9.23 -7.64 -10.85
N GLN A 59 -8.55 -8.71 -10.47
CA GLN A 59 -8.77 -10.04 -11.03
C GLN A 59 -10.20 -10.53 -10.74
N ASP A 60 -10.70 -10.36 -9.51
CA ASP A 60 -12.07 -10.74 -9.17
C ASP A 60 -13.09 -9.88 -9.92
N PHE A 61 -12.86 -8.57 -10.06
CA PHE A 61 -13.72 -7.65 -10.82
C PHE A 61 -13.74 -7.95 -12.34
N THR A 62 -12.66 -8.52 -12.86
CA THR A 62 -12.58 -8.96 -14.26
C THR A 62 -13.29 -10.30 -14.49
N ASN A 63 -13.26 -11.18 -13.48
CA ASN A 63 -13.82 -12.53 -13.59
C ASN A 63 -15.31 -12.60 -13.26
N TYR A 64 -15.80 -11.69 -12.43
CA TYR A 64 -17.17 -11.70 -11.92
C TYR A 64 -17.84 -10.33 -12.07
N GLU A 65 -19.15 -10.33 -12.32
CA GLU A 65 -19.97 -9.12 -12.31
C GLU A 65 -20.27 -8.74 -10.85
N VAL A 66 -19.88 -7.53 -10.43
CA VAL A 66 -20.17 -6.96 -9.11
C VAL A 66 -21.64 -6.60 -9.10
N GLU A 67 -22.35 -7.18 -8.15
CA GLU A 67 -23.77 -6.95 -7.92
C GLU A 67 -23.98 -5.82 -6.91
N ASN A 68 -23.18 -5.80 -5.85
CA ASN A 68 -23.32 -4.80 -4.78
C ASN A 68 -22.01 -4.57 -4.04
N ILE A 69 -21.81 -3.34 -3.55
CA ILE A 69 -20.73 -2.96 -2.64
C ILE A 69 -21.34 -2.22 -1.47
N ILE A 70 -21.18 -2.80 -0.28
CA ILE A 70 -21.70 -2.23 0.96
C ILE A 70 -20.58 -2.11 1.99
N ASN A 71 -20.66 -1.08 2.81
CA ASN A 71 -19.87 -1.06 4.03
C ASN A 71 -20.46 -2.12 4.98
N CYS A 72 -19.59 -2.79 5.71
CA CYS A 72 -20.03 -3.71 6.74
C CYS A 72 -20.86 -2.99 7.80
N LEU A 73 -21.87 -3.69 8.33
CA LEU A 73 -22.81 -3.15 9.31
C LEU A 73 -22.27 -3.17 10.74
N ASP A 74 -21.12 -3.81 10.96
CA ASP A 74 -20.55 -4.03 12.28
C ASP A 74 -19.64 -2.85 12.70
N GLU A 75 -19.93 -2.22 13.83
CA GLU A 75 -19.14 -1.09 14.36
C GLU A 75 -17.69 -1.46 14.72
N GLU A 76 -17.41 -2.75 14.94
CA GLU A 76 -16.09 -3.24 15.34
C GLU A 76 -15.18 -3.62 14.15
N ASP A 77 -15.75 -3.82 12.96
CA ASP A 77 -15.04 -4.28 11.77
C ASP A 77 -15.16 -3.24 10.65
N GLU A 78 -14.10 -2.45 10.47
CA GLU A 78 -14.02 -1.50 9.37
C GLU A 78 -13.77 -2.27 8.06
N CYS A 79 -14.82 -2.47 7.27
CA CYS A 79 -14.74 -3.30 6.08
C CYS A 79 -15.75 -2.95 4.99
N ILE A 80 -15.42 -3.40 3.80
CA ILE A 80 -16.22 -3.28 2.58
C ILE A 80 -16.53 -4.69 2.10
N GLU A 81 -17.80 -5.01 1.98
CA GLU A 81 -18.28 -6.26 1.41
C GLU A 81 -18.63 -6.06 -0.06
N ILE A 82 -18.13 -6.97 -0.89
CA ILE A 82 -18.33 -6.97 -2.34
C ILE A 82 -19.03 -8.26 -2.70
N SER A 83 -20.26 -8.12 -3.18
CA SER A 83 -21.07 -9.23 -3.68
C SER A 83 -20.97 -9.28 -5.19
N PHE A 84 -20.76 -10.49 -5.70
CA PHE A 84 -20.65 -10.76 -7.11
C PHE A 84 -21.79 -11.66 -7.56
N LYS A 85 -22.40 -11.30 -8.69
CA LYS A 85 -23.49 -12.06 -9.31
C LYS A 85 -23.00 -13.45 -9.69
N ASP A 86 -23.72 -14.48 -9.23
CA ASP A 86 -23.36 -15.89 -9.40
C ASP A 86 -21.95 -16.25 -8.87
N GLY A 87 -21.35 -15.38 -8.06
CA GLY A 87 -19.97 -15.47 -7.59
C GLY A 87 -19.85 -15.49 -6.06
N PRO A 88 -18.62 -15.59 -5.54
CA PRO A 88 -18.38 -15.57 -4.10
C PRO A 88 -18.41 -14.15 -3.55
N THR A 89 -19.15 -13.88 -2.48
CA THR A 89 -19.00 -12.63 -1.71
C THR A 89 -17.60 -12.53 -1.10
N LYS A 90 -16.95 -11.38 -1.24
CA LYS A 90 -15.61 -11.11 -0.71
C LYS A 90 -15.63 -9.90 0.23
N LYS A 91 -14.97 -10.04 1.38
CA LYS A 91 -14.81 -8.98 2.38
C LYS A 91 -13.41 -8.39 2.28
N LEU A 92 -13.33 -7.06 2.14
CA LEU A 92 -12.12 -6.25 2.30
C LEU A 92 -12.15 -5.63 3.70
N SER A 93 -11.36 -6.16 4.64
CA SER A 93 -11.38 -5.72 6.04
C SER A 93 -10.06 -5.11 6.49
N ILE A 94 -10.18 -4.08 7.33
CA ILE A 94 -9.08 -3.33 7.93
C ILE A 94 -9.12 -3.58 9.44
N ASP A 95 -8.05 -4.17 9.97
CA ASP A 95 -7.78 -4.21 11.40
C ASP A 95 -6.71 -3.17 11.73
N ARG A 96 -7.13 -2.06 12.34
CA ARG A 96 -6.24 -0.97 12.74
C ARG A 96 -5.37 -1.30 13.96
N ASN A 97 -5.81 -2.23 14.81
CA ASN A 97 -5.08 -2.61 16.01
C ASN A 97 -3.89 -3.49 15.65
N GLU A 98 -4.11 -4.45 14.76
CA GLU A 98 -3.07 -5.36 14.28
C GLU A 98 -2.35 -4.86 13.03
N ASN A 99 -2.82 -3.75 12.43
CA ASN A 99 -2.36 -3.23 11.15
C ASN A 99 -2.47 -4.27 10.02
N ILE A 100 -3.59 -4.99 9.97
CA ILE A 100 -3.84 -6.05 9.00
C ILE A 100 -4.88 -5.60 7.98
N LEU A 101 -4.61 -5.89 6.72
CA LEU A 101 -5.52 -5.73 5.61
C LEU A 101 -5.81 -7.11 5.03
N LYS A 102 -7.09 -7.44 4.88
CA LYS A 102 -7.52 -8.74 4.37
C LYS A 102 -8.52 -8.57 3.24
N TYR A 103 -8.33 -9.34 2.18
CA TYR A 103 -9.27 -9.45 1.08
C TYR A 103 -9.52 -10.92 0.77
N GLY A 104 -10.70 -11.42 1.17
CA GLY A 104 -11.03 -12.84 1.03
C GLY A 104 -10.03 -13.76 1.75
N ASP A 105 -9.27 -14.52 0.98
CA ASP A 105 -8.21 -15.44 1.43
C ASP A 105 -6.83 -14.77 1.58
N PHE A 106 -6.64 -13.58 1.01
CA PHE A 106 -5.39 -12.85 1.09
C PHE A 106 -5.32 -12.01 2.38
N VAL A 107 -4.27 -12.17 3.15
CA VAL A 107 -4.01 -11.42 4.39
C VAL A 107 -2.63 -10.80 4.30
N THR A 108 -2.52 -9.50 4.55
CA THR A 108 -1.24 -8.80 4.64
C THR A 108 -1.21 -7.89 5.86
N LYS A 109 -0.12 -7.97 6.61
CA LYS A 109 0.19 -7.01 7.68
C LYS A 109 0.98 -5.84 7.09
N LEU A 110 0.62 -4.61 7.44
CA LEU A 110 1.41 -3.45 7.06
C LEU A 110 2.74 -3.40 7.82
N VAL A 111 3.68 -2.65 7.25
CA VAL A 111 4.99 -2.42 7.88
C VAL A 111 4.79 -1.58 9.14
N ASP A 112 5.55 -1.86 10.20
CA ASP A 112 5.44 -1.14 11.47
C ASP A 112 5.51 0.39 11.27
N ASN A 113 4.70 1.14 12.02
CA ASN A 113 4.50 2.60 11.90
C ASN A 113 3.66 3.07 10.70
N SER A 114 3.25 2.20 9.79
CA SER A 114 2.26 2.56 8.77
C SER A 114 0.90 2.82 9.41
N LYS A 115 0.08 3.65 8.78
CA LYS A 115 -1.29 3.96 9.25
C LYS A 115 -2.28 3.93 8.10
N PHE A 116 -3.43 3.32 8.34
CA PHE A 116 -4.59 3.44 7.46
C PHE A 116 -5.22 4.83 7.59
N GLY A 117 -5.55 5.45 6.46
CA GLY A 117 -6.47 6.58 6.41
C GLY A 117 -7.93 6.13 6.46
N GLU A 118 -8.85 7.05 6.21
CA GLU A 118 -10.29 6.75 6.12
C GLU A 118 -10.59 6.03 4.79
N PRO A 119 -11.17 4.82 4.81
CA PRO A 119 -11.57 4.13 3.61
C PRO A 119 -12.79 4.81 2.96
N ILE A 120 -12.80 4.85 1.63
CA ILE A 120 -13.87 5.42 0.83
C ILE A 120 -14.26 4.38 -0.22
N ALA A 121 -15.53 3.98 -0.23
CA ALA A 121 -16.12 3.16 -1.28
C ALA A 121 -17.32 3.91 -1.87
N THR A 122 -17.26 4.22 -3.16
CA THR A 122 -18.34 4.90 -3.87
C THR A 122 -18.71 4.14 -5.13
N SER A 123 -19.98 4.21 -5.50
CA SER A 123 -20.47 3.80 -6.81
C SER A 123 -21.26 4.96 -7.41
N GLU A 124 -20.95 5.30 -8.67
CA GLU A 124 -21.63 6.36 -9.41
C GLU A 124 -22.10 5.81 -10.76
N THR A 125 -23.41 5.87 -11.01
CA THR A 125 -24.01 5.51 -12.30
C THR A 125 -23.93 6.70 -13.26
N ILE A 126 -23.45 6.49 -14.49
CA ILE A 126 -23.30 7.57 -15.48
C ILE A 126 -24.68 8.06 -15.93
N ILE A 127 -24.95 9.34 -15.69
CA ILE A 127 -26.22 10.01 -16.06
C ILE A 127 -26.32 10.11 -17.60
N GLY A 128 -27.45 9.63 -18.16
CA GLY A 128 -27.76 9.71 -19.60
C GLY A 128 -27.71 8.37 -20.35
N VAL A 129 -27.39 7.29 -19.64
CA VAL A 129 -27.44 5.92 -20.13
C VAL A 129 -28.83 5.34 -19.80
N PRO A 130 -29.55 4.69 -20.75
CA PRO A 130 -30.82 4.04 -20.44
C PRO A 130 -30.67 3.07 -19.26
N HIS A 131 -31.62 2.98 -18.32
CA HIS A 131 -31.65 2.05 -17.15
C HIS A 131 -31.40 0.55 -17.46
N VAL A 132 -31.29 0.24 -18.74
CA VAL A 132 -31.04 -1.05 -19.33
C VAL A 132 -29.53 -1.36 -19.32
N PHE A 133 -28.67 -0.35 -19.20
CA PHE A 133 -27.22 -0.44 -19.30
C PHE A 133 -26.60 -0.09 -17.94
N ASN A 134 -25.84 -1.03 -17.37
CA ASN A 134 -25.09 -0.82 -16.14
C ASN A 134 -23.76 -0.13 -16.46
N ASP A 135 -23.80 1.19 -16.55
CA ASP A 135 -22.60 2.03 -16.68
C ASP A 135 -22.26 2.65 -15.33
N THR A 136 -21.84 1.80 -14.40
CA THR A 136 -21.46 2.17 -13.03
C THR A 136 -19.95 2.27 -12.90
N ILE A 137 -19.45 3.36 -12.33
CA ILE A 137 -18.07 3.51 -11.90
C ILE A 137 -18.01 3.21 -10.41
N ILE A 138 -17.23 2.19 -10.07
CA ILE A 138 -16.92 1.80 -8.70
C ILE A 138 -15.55 2.36 -8.36
N GLN A 139 -15.46 3.06 -7.24
CA GLN A 139 -14.20 3.49 -6.66
C GLN A 139 -14.05 2.93 -5.24
N ILE A 140 -12.95 2.24 -5.00
CA ILE A 140 -12.53 1.79 -3.67
C ILE A 140 -11.16 2.39 -3.37
N LYS A 141 -11.09 3.25 -2.36
CA LYS A 141 -9.87 3.88 -1.90
C LYS A 141 -9.65 3.58 -0.41
N ILE A 142 -8.51 2.99 -0.07
CA ILE A 142 -8.07 2.78 1.32
C ILE A 142 -6.67 3.39 1.43
N PRO A 143 -6.55 4.64 1.90
CA PRO A 143 -5.25 5.30 2.00
C PRO A 143 -4.34 4.59 3.00
N ILE A 144 -3.06 4.48 2.70
CA ILE A 144 -2.04 3.97 3.62
C ILE A 144 -0.86 4.94 3.61
N THR A 145 -0.51 5.45 4.78
CA THR A 145 0.56 6.44 4.95
C THR A 145 1.69 5.88 5.79
N TYR A 146 2.91 6.38 5.55
CA TYR A 146 4.09 6.05 6.33
C TYR A 146 4.79 7.34 6.78
N PRO A 147 5.19 7.50 8.06
CA PRO A 147 5.65 8.79 8.60
C PRO A 147 6.80 9.47 7.84
N THR A 148 7.66 8.68 7.20
CA THR A 148 8.84 9.18 6.47
C THR A 148 8.51 9.65 5.04
N TYR A 149 7.33 9.31 4.52
CA TYR A 149 6.96 9.55 3.13
C TYR A 149 5.65 10.34 3.02
N ASP A 150 5.65 11.37 2.18
CA ASP A 150 4.44 12.11 1.81
C ASP A 150 3.78 11.48 0.58
N GLU A 151 3.57 10.17 0.63
CA GLU A 151 3.01 9.35 -0.46
C GLU A 151 1.90 8.44 0.08
N ASP A 152 0.85 8.22 -0.71
CA ASP A 152 -0.21 7.26 -0.41
C ASP A 152 0.15 5.88 -1.00
N PHE A 153 0.47 4.94 -0.11
CA PHE A 153 0.73 3.53 -0.44
C PHE A 153 -0.55 2.69 -0.37
N GLY A 154 -1.70 3.35 -0.27
CA GLY A 154 -3.01 2.77 -0.12
C GLY A 154 -3.56 2.13 -1.38
N ILE A 155 -4.67 1.42 -1.23
CA ILE A 155 -5.39 0.88 -2.37
C ILE A 155 -6.17 2.01 -3.04
N ASN A 156 -6.10 2.09 -4.37
CA ASN A 156 -7.03 2.90 -5.16
C ASN A 156 -7.44 2.11 -6.39
N ILE A 157 -8.68 1.62 -6.40
CA ILE A 157 -9.25 0.81 -7.46
C ILE A 157 -10.39 1.60 -8.06
N ILE A 158 -10.34 1.79 -9.36
CA ILE A 158 -11.40 2.39 -10.15
C ILE A 158 -11.79 1.35 -11.19
N TYR A 159 -13.03 0.91 -11.13
CA TYR A 159 -13.57 -0.07 -12.06
C TYR A 159 -14.81 0.50 -12.73
N GLN A 160 -14.82 0.49 -14.04
CA GLN A 160 -15.95 0.96 -14.83
C GLN A 160 -16.65 -0.23 -15.44
N TYR A 161 -17.92 -0.44 -15.08
CA TYR A 161 -18.80 -1.25 -15.89
C TYR A 161 -19.04 -0.53 -17.22
N ASN A 162 -18.71 -1.22 -18.31
CA ASN A 162 -19.11 -0.83 -19.64
C ASN A 162 -20.12 -1.86 -20.11
N SER A 163 -21.38 -1.51 -20.00
CA SER A 163 -22.46 -2.37 -20.44
C SER A 163 -22.63 -2.22 -21.96
N THR A 164 -21.95 -3.08 -22.74
CA THR A 164 -22.55 -3.49 -24.02
C THR A 164 -23.67 -4.50 -23.81
N ILE A 165 -23.92 -4.91 -22.56
CA ILE A 165 -24.84 -5.97 -22.16
C ILE A 165 -25.77 -5.44 -21.06
N ILE A 166 -27.06 -5.66 -21.30
CA ILE A 166 -28.17 -5.12 -20.53
C ILE A 166 -28.17 -5.67 -19.09
N SER A 167 -28.17 -4.82 -18.07
CA SER A 167 -28.26 -5.19 -16.65
C SER A 167 -29.26 -4.27 -15.94
N THR A 168 -30.39 -4.82 -15.52
CA THR A 168 -31.43 -4.13 -14.72
C THR A 168 -31.07 -4.23 -13.24
N ILE A 169 -30.68 -3.12 -12.62
CA ILE A 169 -30.60 -2.96 -11.16
C ILE A 169 -31.74 -2.03 -10.74
N ASP A 170 -32.52 -2.46 -9.75
CA ASP A 170 -33.71 -1.79 -9.23
C ASP A 170 -33.26 -0.78 -8.15
N ASP A 171 -33.27 0.50 -8.51
CA ASP A 171 -32.90 1.63 -7.64
C ASP A 171 -34.01 1.89 -6.61
N ASN A 172 -33.78 1.54 -5.35
CA ASN A 172 -34.47 2.15 -4.22
C ASN A 172 -33.64 2.08 -2.93
N PHE A 173 -32.90 3.14 -2.62
CA PHE A 173 -32.51 3.46 -1.25
C PHE A 173 -32.62 4.97 -0.99
N SER A 174 -33.30 5.33 0.10
CA SER A 174 -33.44 6.69 0.63
C SER A 174 -32.77 6.78 2.01
N PHE A 175 -32.16 7.94 2.28
CA PHE A 175 -31.38 8.31 3.48
C PHE A 175 -32.00 7.96 4.84
#